data_AF-A0A975FYS7-F1
#
_entry.id   AF-A0A975FYS7-F1
#
_cell.length_a   1.000
_cell.length_b   1.000
_cell.length_c   1.000
_cell.angle_alpha   90.00
_cell.angle_beta   90.00
_cell.angle_gamma   90.00
#
_symmetry.space_group_name_H-M   'P 1'
#
loop_
_entity.id
_entity.type
_entity.pdbx_description
1 polymer ?
#
loop_
_entity_poly.entity_id
_entity_poly.type
_entity_poly.pdbx_seq_one_letter_code
_entity_poly.pdbx_strand_id
1 'polypeptide(L)' 'MAREALATADYVVVIRSEPQGCVWIVEQGARRALSGSAPDAETAKRRGAFAAATLSSLEKIRRRRF' A
#
# COMPACT_ATOMS: atom_id res chain seq x y z
N MET A 1 0.60 14.87 -11.82
CA MET A 1 0.55 14.03 -10.61
C MET A 1 1.18 12.69 -10.94
N ALA A 2 2.33 12.35 -10.34
CA ALA A 2 2.99 11.08 -10.60
C ALA A 2 2.30 9.98 -9.77
N ARG A 3 1.76 8.95 -10.46
CA ARG A 3 1.16 7.76 -9.85
C ARG A 3 2.14 6.61 -10.03
N GLU A 4 2.88 6.26 -8.98
CA GLU A 4 3.71 5.05 -8.97
C GLU A 4 2.93 3.93 -8.29
N ALA A 5 2.75 2.82 -9.03
CA ALA A 5 2.04 1.63 -8.56
C ALA A 5 3.03 0.49 -8.37
N LEU A 6 3.28 0.11 -7.11
CA LEU A 6 3.95 -1.15 -6.79
C LEU A 6 2.86 -2.21 -6.61
N ALA A 7 2.82 -3.17 -7.53
CA ALA A 7 1.85 -4.26 -7.49
C ALA A 7 2.46 -5.48 -6.77
N THR A 8 1.78 -5.93 -5.72
CA THR A 8 1.85 -7.33 -5.28
C THR A 8 0.56 -8.01 -5.73
N ALA A 9 0.54 -9.34 -5.91
CA ALA A 9 -0.48 -10.05 -6.70
C ALA A 9 -1.96 -9.68 -6.42
N ASP A 10 -2.31 -9.22 -5.21
CA ASP A 10 -3.67 -8.83 -4.81
C ASP A 10 -3.80 -7.35 -4.40
N TYR A 11 -2.68 -6.62 -4.24
CA TYR A 11 -2.66 -5.28 -3.66
C TYR A 11 -1.81 -4.29 -4.47
N VAL A 12 -2.36 -3.09 -4.69
CA VAL A 12 -1.70 -1.97 -5.36
C VAL A 12 -1.37 -0.89 -4.34
N VAL A 13 -0.12 -0.45 -4.32
CA VAL A 13 0.29 0.71 -3.53
C VAL A 13 0.25 1.95 -4.40
N VAL A 14 -0.56 2.94 -4.04
CA VAL A 14 -0.63 4.26 -4.67
C VAL A 14 0.03 5.28 -3.77
N ILE A 15 0.98 6.03 -4.31
CA ILE A 15 1.62 7.14 -3.60
C ILE A 15 1.15 8.46 -4.19
N ARG A 16 0.83 9.40 -3.31
CA ARG A 16 0.44 10.77 -3.64
C ARG A 16 1.36 11.72 -2.91
N SER A 17 2.02 12.60 -3.64
CA SER A 17 2.75 13.72 -3.05
C SER A 17 1.75 14.83 -2.71
N GLU A 18 1.85 15.33 -1.48
CA GLU A 18 1.06 16.44 -0.95
C GLU A 18 2.02 17.56 -0.49
N PRO A 19 1.53 18.81 -0.29
CA PRO A 19 2.38 19.93 0.11
C PRO A 19 3.12 19.70 1.44
N GLN A 20 2.59 18.83 2.30
CA GLN A 20 3.09 18.57 3.66
C GLN A 20 3.80 17.22 3.79
N GLY A 21 3.98 16.48 2.69
CA GLY A 21 4.58 15.15 2.71
C GLY A 21 4.05 14.24 1.61
N CYS A 22 4.05 12.94 1.85
CA CYS A 22 3.54 11.93 0.93
C CYS A 22 2.52 11.05 1.64
N VAL A 23 1.44 10.70 0.95
CA VAL A 23 0.45 9.72 1.39
C VAL A 23 0.61 8.47 0.57
N TRP A 24 0.60 7.31 1.22
CA TRP A 24 0.55 6.01 0.59
C TRP A 24 -0.79 5.34 0.90
N ILE A 25 -1.35 4.68 -0.09
CA ILE A 25 -2.64 4.00 -0.03
C ILE A 25 -2.44 2.60 -0.58
N VAL A 26 -2.86 1.58 0.15
CA VAL A 26 -2.92 0.19 -0.32
C VAL A 26 -4.35 -0.10 -0.73
N GLU A 27 -4.54 -0.49 -1.99
CA GLU A 27 -5.83 -0.82 -2.59
C GLU A 27 -5.88 -2.31 -2.94
N GLN A 28 -7.05 -2.94 -2.74
CA GLN A 28 -7.37 -4.28 -3.22
C GLN A 28 -8.52 -4.14 -4.21
N GLY A 29 -8.22 -4.26 -5.51
CA GLY A 29 -9.19 -3.90 -6.56
C GLY A 29 -9.64 -2.43 -6.44
N ALA A 30 -10.94 -2.19 -6.29
CA ALA A 30 -11.51 -0.84 -6.13
C ALA A 30 -11.64 -0.38 -4.67
N ARG A 31 -11.21 -1.19 -3.69
CA ARG A 31 -11.37 -0.88 -2.26
C ARG A 31 -10.04 -0.45 -1.65
N ARG A 32 -10.06 0.66 -0.90
CA ARG A 32 -8.94 1.05 -0.04
C ARG A 32 -8.86 0.10 1.16
N ALA A 33 -7.75 -0.61 1.27
CA ALA A 33 -7.48 -1.54 2.36
C ALA A 33 -6.75 -0.87 3.52
N LEU A 34 -5.77 -0.01 3.21
CA LEU A 34 -5.00 0.74 4.21
C LEU A 34 -4.48 2.05 3.63
N SER A 35 -4.19 3.03 4.47
CA SER A 35 -3.49 4.24 4.06
C SER A 35 -2.68 4.83 5.21
N GLY A 36 -1.67 5.63 4.88
CA GLY A 36 -0.91 6.39 5.87
C GLY A 36 -0.11 7.50 5.24
N SER A 37 0.49 8.32 6.09
CA SER A 37 1.34 9.44 5.70
C SER A 37 2.82 9.14 5.96
N ALA A 38 3.68 9.81 5.21
CA ALA A 38 5.13 9.74 5.28
C ALA A 38 5.74 11.11 4.95
N PRO A 39 6.91 11.45 5.49
CA PRO A 39 7.56 12.73 5.22
C PRO A 39 8.06 12.84 3.77
N ASP A 40 8.42 11.73 3.14
CA ASP A 40 9.00 11.68 1.80
C ASP A 40 8.47 10.49 0.98
N ALA A 41 8.70 10.54 -0.33
CA ALA A 41 8.20 9.54 -1.27
C ALA A 41 8.87 8.17 -1.10
N GLU A 42 10.14 8.10 -0.69
CA GLU A 42 10.84 6.83 -0.48
C GLU A 42 10.28 6.11 0.75
N THR A 43 10.07 6.84 1.85
CA THR A 43 9.41 6.34 3.05
C THR A 43 7.97 5.91 2.74
N ALA A 44 7.23 6.67 1.93
CA ALA A 44 5.89 6.30 1.48
C ALA A 44 5.90 4.98 0.70
N LYS A 45 6.86 4.80 -0.23
CA LYS A 45 7.06 3.54 -0.98
C LYS A 45 7.32 2.38 -0.04
N ARG A 46 8.28 2.52 0.88
CA ARG A 46 8.65 1.44 1.81
C ARG A 46 7.49 1.05 2.72
N ARG A 47 6.79 2.03 3.31
CA ARG A 47 5.65 1.79 4.21
C ARG A 47 4.47 1.15 3.47
N GLY A 48 4.14 1.67 2.28
CA GLY A 48 3.07 1.11 1.46
C GLY A 48 3.37 -0.31 0.99
N ALA A 49 4.60 -0.59 0.53
CA ALA A 49 5.03 -1.92 0.12
C ALA A 49 5.01 -2.92 1.30
N PHE A 50 5.50 -2.50 2.47
CA PHE A 50 5.43 -3.32 3.68
C PHE A 50 3.99 -3.65 4.05
N ALA A 51 3.10 -2.64 4.08
CA ALA A 51 1.69 -2.84 4.36
C ALA A 51 1.00 -3.81 3.37
N ALA A 52 1.25 -3.65 2.07
CA ALA A 52 0.71 -4.56 1.05
C ALA A 52 1.19 -6.02 1.26
N ALA A 53 2.48 -6.20 1.57
CA ALA A 53 3.04 -7.52 1.87
C ALA A 53 2.45 -8.14 3.15
N THR A 54 2.25 -7.34 4.20
CA THR A 54 1.59 -7.78 5.44
C THR A 54 0.15 -8.21 5.16
N LEU A 55 -0.62 -7.42 4.43
CA LEU A 55 -2.01 -7.74 4.09
C LEU A 55 -2.09 -9.04 3.26
N SER A 56 -1.26 -9.18 2.23
CA SER A 56 -1.17 -10.42 1.45
C SER A 56 -0.83 -11.63 2.32
N SER A 57 0.06 -11.48 3.29
CA SER A 57 0.42 -12.56 4.21
C SER A 57 -0.73 -12.94 5.15
N LEU A 58 -1.45 -11.95 5.69
CA LEU A 58 -2.62 -12.15 6.53
C LEU A 58 -3.74 -12.86 5.75
N GLU A 59 -3.99 -12.48 4.50
CA GLU A 59 -4.95 -13.17 3.64
C GLU A 59 -4.57 -14.63 3.39
N LYS A 60 -3.29 -14.90 3.12
CA LYS A 60 -2.80 -16.29 2.95
C LYS A 60 -3.00 -17.11 4.22
N ILE A 61 -2.72 -16.55 5.39
CA ILE A 61 -2.97 -17.22 6.67
C ILE A 61 -4.47 -17.49 6.85
N ARG A 62 -5.32 -16.52 6.54
CA ARG A 62 -6.79 -16.68 6.62
C ARG A 62 -7.28 -17.81 5.70
N ARG A 63 -6.75 -17.89 4.47
CA ARG A 63 -7.10 -18.94 3.49
C ARG A 63 -6.57 -20.32 3.84
N ARG A 64 -5.51 -20.45 4.66
CA ARG A 64 -4.99 -21.75 5.12
C ARG A 64 -5.72 -22.31 6.34
N ARG A 65 -6.47 -21.48 7.06
CA ARG A 65 -7.13 -21.87 8.32
C ARG A 65 -8.54 -22.42 8.10
N PHE A 66 -8.98 -22.57 6.85
CA PHE A 66 -10.27 -23.13 6.46
C PHE A 66 -10.08 -24.07 5.26
#